data_AF-A0A8J4UTM1-F1
#
_entry.id   AF-A0A8J4UTM1-F1
#
_cell.length_a   1.000
_cell.length_b   1.000
_cell.length_c   1.000
_cell.angle_alpha   90.00
_cell.angle_beta   90.00
_cell.angle_gamma   90.00
#
_symmetry.space_group_name_H-M   'P 1'
#
loop_
_entity.id
_entity.type
_entity.pdbx_description
1 polymer ?
#
loop_
_entity_poly.entity_id
_entity_poly.type
_entity_poly.pdbx_seq_one_letter_code
_entity_poly.pdbx_strand_id
1 'polypeptide(L)'
;WQVFEDENKASVRLVAGENVEISRNLDSRSLNQYTRVGNFLHCRSYLDMAKVFVFSYFFWLVLCLVFITGTTRINIFCLGYLVACFYFMLFGDTVLLQPVHYVLRLWDCLIAYTCLVISLKNFISLGSCAYLDSLLKKGCWLIQAFSMFCTIKGYDVPKPSDDCELPVGEAGIVWDAVCFTVLLAQRRIFLSYYFLYVVSDLKAGKILASRMEKIKLKQKSKPEQPAIALDTKVPGQK
;
A
#
# COMPACT_ATOMS: atom_id res chain seq x y z
N TRP A 1 7.76 19.23 19.08
CA TRP A 1 7.26 20.61 19.15
C TRP A 1 8.13 21.55 18.32
N GLN A 2 9.46 21.49 18.44
CA GLN A 2 10.41 22.28 17.62
C GLN A 2 10.12 22.23 16.11
N VAL A 3 9.86 21.04 15.55
CA VAL A 3 9.52 20.88 14.11
C VAL A 3 8.32 21.73 13.69
N PHE A 4 7.28 21.85 14.53
CA PHE A 4 6.08 22.64 14.22
C PHE A 4 6.32 24.15 14.36
N GLU A 5 7.22 24.57 15.24
CA GLU A 5 7.64 25.98 15.32
C GLU A 5 8.50 26.37 14.11
N ASP A 6 9.41 25.48 13.72
CA ASP A 6 10.31 25.72 12.59
C ASP A 6 9.58 25.69 11.24
N GLU A 7 8.52 24.89 11.10
CA GLU A 7 7.65 24.87 9.90
C GLU A 7 7.03 26.24 9.59
N ASN A 8 6.80 27.07 10.60
CA ASN A 8 6.25 28.42 10.42
C ASN A 8 7.31 29.48 10.06
N LYS A 9 8.60 29.15 10.11
CA LYS A 9 9.67 30.10 9.76
C LYS A 9 9.90 30.14 8.25
N ALA A 10 9.80 31.33 7.68
CA ALA A 10 10.01 31.54 6.24
C ALA A 10 11.44 31.14 5.78
N SER A 11 12.46 31.33 6.62
CA SER A 11 13.84 30.89 6.33
C SER A 11 13.95 29.37 6.18
N VAL A 12 13.23 28.62 7.01
CA VAL A 12 13.18 27.16 6.95
C VAL A 12 12.40 26.72 5.71
N ARG A 13 11.26 27.36 5.40
CA ARG A 13 10.50 27.07 4.18
C ARG A 13 11.31 27.29 2.90
N LEU A 14 12.20 28.28 2.88
CA LEU A 14 13.06 28.55 1.74
C LEU A 14 14.12 27.45 1.52
N VAL A 15 14.62 26.84 2.59
CA VAL A 15 15.69 25.82 2.52
C VAL A 15 15.13 24.40 2.43
N ALA A 16 14.11 24.08 3.23
CA ALA A 16 13.55 22.74 3.40
C ALA A 16 12.18 22.54 2.74
N GLY A 17 11.55 23.61 2.23
CA GLY A 17 10.25 23.56 1.57
C GLY A 17 9.05 23.65 2.52
N GLU A 18 7.85 23.48 1.95
CA GLU A 18 6.59 23.49 2.68
C GLU A 18 6.14 22.07 3.04
N ASN A 19 5.62 21.88 4.26
CA ASN A 19 5.10 20.59 4.77
C ASN A 19 3.56 20.49 4.72
N VAL A 20 2.90 21.42 4.03
CA VAL A 20 1.44 21.49 3.94
C VAL A 20 0.89 20.27 3.18
N GLU A 21 -0.16 19.63 3.72
CA GLU A 21 -0.83 18.52 3.02
C GLU A 21 -1.42 19.02 1.69
N ILE A 22 -1.19 18.26 0.62
CA ILE A 22 -1.77 18.54 -0.69
C ILE A 22 -3.30 18.45 -0.58
N SER A 23 -4.01 19.38 -1.23
CA SER A 23 -5.47 19.31 -1.27
C SER A 23 -5.93 17.99 -1.90
N ARG A 24 -6.78 17.27 -1.17
CA ARG A 24 -7.23 15.90 -1.48
C ARG A 24 -8.08 15.81 -2.76
N ASN A 25 -8.46 16.96 -3.31
CA ASN A 25 -9.24 17.09 -4.54
C ASN A 25 -8.41 17.44 -5.77
N LEU A 26 -7.07 17.54 -5.67
CA LEU A 26 -6.25 17.83 -6.85
C LEU A 26 -6.34 16.70 -7.89
N ASP A 27 -6.70 17.09 -9.12
CA ASP A 27 -6.59 16.20 -10.27
C ASP A 27 -5.17 16.24 -10.87
N SER A 28 -4.72 15.08 -11.32
CA SER A 28 -3.46 14.85 -12.01
C SER A 28 -3.21 15.75 -13.22
N ARG A 29 -4.26 16.21 -13.90
CA ARG A 29 -4.16 17.11 -15.07
C ARG A 29 -3.80 18.54 -14.70
N SER A 30 -4.14 18.98 -13.50
CA SER A 30 -3.87 20.33 -13.00
C SER A 30 -2.49 20.46 -12.36
N LEU A 31 -1.75 19.36 -12.16
CA LEU A 31 -0.46 19.37 -11.45
C LEU A 31 0.57 20.32 -12.05
N ASN A 32 0.71 20.33 -13.37
CA ASN A 32 1.73 21.15 -14.03
C ASN A 32 1.53 22.66 -13.80
N GLN A 33 0.35 23.09 -13.37
CA GLN A 33 0.06 24.48 -13.07
C GLN A 33 0.37 24.85 -11.61
N TYR A 34 0.31 23.89 -10.67
CA TYR A 34 0.48 24.15 -9.23
C TYR A 34 1.81 23.67 -8.66
N THR A 35 2.54 22.82 -9.38
CA THR A 35 3.80 22.24 -8.88
C THR A 35 5.01 22.84 -9.58
N ARG A 36 5.97 23.34 -8.79
CA ARG A 36 7.27 23.82 -9.26
C ARG A 36 8.25 22.67 -9.58
N VAL A 37 7.90 21.45 -9.20
CA VAL A 37 8.72 20.24 -9.34
C VAL A 37 8.63 19.71 -10.78
N GLY A 38 9.78 19.51 -11.41
CA GLY A 38 9.85 18.97 -12.78
C GLY A 38 9.43 17.50 -12.86
N ASN A 39 8.95 17.09 -14.03
CA ASN A 39 8.54 15.72 -14.27
C ASN A 39 9.77 14.78 -14.27
N PHE A 40 9.80 13.83 -13.31
CA PHE A 40 10.91 12.90 -13.08
C PHE A 40 10.78 11.57 -13.86
N LEU A 41 9.67 11.36 -14.59
CA LEU A 41 9.42 10.13 -15.34
C LEU A 41 10.44 9.85 -16.45
N HIS A 42 11.17 10.87 -16.93
CA HIS A 42 12.17 10.71 -17.98
C HIS A 42 13.50 10.12 -17.49
N CYS A 43 13.62 9.74 -16.21
CA CYS A 43 14.76 9.01 -15.63
C CYS A 43 16.14 9.56 -16.07
N ARG A 44 16.33 10.88 -16.05
CA ARG A 44 17.60 11.49 -16.48
C ARG A 44 18.75 11.28 -15.50
N SER A 45 18.43 10.93 -14.26
CA SER A 45 19.37 10.64 -13.19
C SER A 45 19.05 9.31 -12.51
N TYR A 46 20.06 8.65 -11.94
CA TYR A 46 19.87 7.47 -11.08
C TYR A 46 18.92 7.76 -9.91
N LEU A 47 18.93 8.99 -9.39
CA LEU A 47 18.00 9.42 -8.35
C LEU A 47 16.54 9.42 -8.83
N ASP A 48 16.30 9.76 -10.11
CA ASP A 48 14.95 9.76 -10.67
C ASP A 48 14.46 8.33 -10.92
N MET A 49 15.35 7.43 -11.36
CA MET A 49 15.03 6.00 -11.44
C MET A 49 14.66 5.41 -10.07
N ALA A 50 15.43 5.74 -9.03
CA ALA A 50 15.13 5.33 -7.67
C ALA A 50 13.80 5.90 -7.16
N LYS A 51 13.49 7.17 -7.44
CA LYS A 51 12.19 7.77 -7.10
C LYS A 51 11.05 7.04 -7.79
N VAL A 52 11.13 6.80 -9.11
CA VAL A 52 10.09 6.07 -9.85
C VAL A 52 9.88 4.69 -9.24
N PHE A 53 10.96 3.98 -8.90
CA PHE A 53 10.88 2.67 -8.29
C PHE A 53 10.18 2.72 -6.91
N VAL A 54 10.62 3.60 -6.03
CA VAL A 54 10.04 3.75 -4.69
C VAL A 54 8.56 4.15 -4.79
N PHE A 55 8.22 5.19 -5.54
CA PHE A 55 6.85 5.68 -5.63
C PHE A 55 5.89 4.71 -6.34
N SER A 56 6.39 3.83 -7.22
CA SER A 56 5.56 2.86 -7.96
C SER A 56 5.40 1.53 -7.22
N TYR A 57 6.47 1.00 -6.63
CA TYR A 57 6.47 -0.37 -6.08
C TYR A 57 6.27 -0.43 -4.56
N PHE A 58 6.49 0.66 -3.83
CA PHE A 58 6.39 0.65 -2.36
C PHE A 58 4.98 0.26 -1.88
N PHE A 59 3.93 0.62 -2.62
CA PHE A 59 2.56 0.16 -2.34
C PHE A 59 2.46 -1.37 -2.25
N TRP A 60 2.99 -2.08 -3.25
CA TRP A 60 2.97 -3.54 -3.31
C TRP A 60 3.84 -4.16 -2.21
N LEU A 61 4.99 -3.54 -1.90
CA LEU A 61 5.83 -3.96 -0.78
C LEU A 61 5.11 -3.85 0.56
N VAL A 62 4.35 -2.77 0.78
CA VAL A 62 3.54 -2.60 2.00
C VAL A 62 2.45 -3.66 2.08
N LEU A 63 1.77 -3.97 0.97
CA LEU A 63 0.76 -5.05 0.95
C LEU A 63 1.37 -6.42 1.29
N CYS A 64 2.57 -6.72 0.77
CA CYS A 64 3.31 -7.92 1.14
C CYS A 64 3.64 -7.96 2.64
N LEU A 65 4.06 -6.83 3.22
CA LEU A 65 4.31 -6.73 4.65
C LEU A 65 3.03 -6.98 5.47
N VAL A 66 1.91 -6.38 5.07
CA VAL A 66 0.59 -6.61 5.70
C VAL A 66 0.21 -8.09 5.61
N PHE A 67 0.44 -8.74 4.47
CA PHE A 67 0.20 -10.17 4.29
C PHE A 67 1.04 -11.03 5.23
N ILE A 68 2.34 -10.73 5.36
CA ILE A 68 3.24 -11.41 6.30
C ILE A 68 2.73 -11.22 7.73
N THR A 69 2.33 -10.00 8.11
CA THR A 69 1.78 -9.75 9.46
C THR A 69 0.45 -10.48 9.71
N GLY A 70 -0.35 -10.69 8.66
CA GLY A 70 -1.60 -11.45 8.74
C GLY A 70 -1.43 -12.97 8.73
N THR A 71 -0.31 -13.50 8.23
CA THR A 71 -0.06 -14.95 8.13
C THR A 71 0.88 -15.49 9.21
N THR A 72 1.71 -14.64 9.80
CA THR A 72 2.67 -15.03 10.84
C THR A 72 2.02 -15.54 12.13
N ARG A 73 0.74 -15.22 12.39
CA ARG A 73 0.01 -15.65 13.60
C ARG A 73 -1.44 -16.02 13.27
N ILE A 74 -1.96 -17.04 13.96
CA ILE A 74 -3.36 -17.44 13.90
C ILE A 74 -4.11 -16.64 14.98
N ASN A 75 -4.77 -15.56 14.57
CA ASN A 75 -5.56 -14.71 15.47
C ASN A 75 -6.75 -14.12 14.69
N ILE A 76 -7.89 -13.92 15.35
CA ILE A 76 -9.03 -13.20 14.77
C ILE A 76 -8.64 -11.80 14.26
N PHE A 77 -7.67 -11.13 14.90
CA PHE A 77 -7.12 -9.85 14.42
C PHE A 77 -6.28 -9.97 13.15
N CYS A 78 -5.71 -11.14 12.88
CA CYS A 78 -4.95 -11.37 11.66
C CYS A 78 -5.88 -11.54 10.44
N LEU A 79 -7.10 -12.07 10.66
CA LEU A 79 -8.09 -12.23 9.59
C LEU A 79 -8.44 -10.90 8.92
N GLY A 80 -8.57 -9.81 9.68
CA GLY A 80 -8.87 -8.50 9.09
C GLY A 80 -7.73 -7.97 8.21
N TYR A 81 -6.47 -8.19 8.59
CA TYR A 81 -5.32 -7.87 7.72
C TYR A 81 -5.32 -8.69 6.44
N LEU A 82 -5.65 -9.99 6.50
CA LEU A 82 -5.75 -10.84 5.32
C LEU A 82 -6.86 -10.37 4.39
N VAL A 83 -8.06 -10.08 4.92
CA VAL A 83 -9.19 -9.58 4.12
C VAL A 83 -8.83 -8.26 3.45
N ALA A 84 -8.25 -7.31 4.19
CA ALA A 84 -7.81 -6.04 3.62
C ALA A 84 -6.72 -6.24 2.56
N CYS A 85 -5.74 -7.10 2.82
CA CYS A 85 -4.67 -7.39 1.88
C CYS A 85 -5.20 -8.01 0.58
N PHE A 86 -6.07 -9.03 0.65
CA PHE A 86 -6.68 -9.63 -0.53
C PHE A 86 -7.53 -8.62 -1.30
N TYR A 87 -8.29 -7.76 -0.61
CA TYR A 87 -9.04 -6.70 -1.25
C TYR A 87 -8.13 -5.76 -2.06
N PHE A 88 -7.01 -5.31 -1.46
CA PHE A 88 -6.05 -4.45 -2.15
C PHE A 88 -5.23 -5.18 -3.22
N MET A 89 -4.99 -6.48 -3.11
CA MET A 89 -4.34 -7.24 -4.19
C MET A 89 -5.26 -7.40 -5.40
N LEU A 90 -6.54 -7.69 -5.17
CA LEU A 90 -7.52 -7.90 -6.25
C LEU A 90 -7.92 -6.59 -6.95
N PHE A 91 -8.10 -5.52 -6.17
CA PHE A 91 -8.57 -4.23 -6.68
C PHE A 91 -7.49 -3.14 -6.64
N GLY A 92 -6.24 -3.46 -6.31
CA GLY A 92 -5.17 -2.47 -6.15
C GLY A 92 -4.97 -1.61 -7.38
N ASP A 93 -4.94 -2.24 -8.56
CA ASP A 93 -4.80 -1.52 -9.83
C ASP A 93 -5.97 -0.60 -10.15
N THR A 94 -7.19 -0.90 -9.73
CA THR A 94 -8.34 -0.02 -9.99
C THR A 94 -8.39 1.08 -8.94
N VAL A 95 -8.10 0.76 -7.68
CA VAL A 95 -8.00 1.69 -6.56
C VAL A 95 -6.90 2.72 -6.80
N LEU A 96 -5.71 2.33 -7.26
CA LEU A 96 -4.59 3.26 -7.50
C LEU A 96 -4.87 4.25 -8.63
N LEU A 97 -5.81 3.93 -9.54
CA LEU A 97 -6.27 4.85 -10.59
C LEU A 97 -7.40 5.78 -10.13
N GLN A 98 -8.06 5.49 -9.01
CA GLN A 98 -9.06 6.38 -8.43
C GLN A 98 -8.38 7.68 -7.93
N PRO A 99 -9.15 8.77 -7.76
CA PRO A 99 -8.61 9.98 -7.15
C PRO A 99 -8.09 9.72 -5.73
N VAL A 100 -7.05 10.46 -5.34
CA VAL A 100 -6.25 10.20 -4.12
C VAL A 100 -7.10 10.21 -2.85
N HIS A 101 -8.15 11.02 -2.75
CA HIS A 101 -9.04 11.03 -1.58
C HIS A 101 -9.71 9.69 -1.30
N TYR A 102 -10.04 8.92 -2.35
CA TYR A 102 -10.67 7.61 -2.18
C TYR A 102 -9.68 6.59 -1.64
N VAL A 103 -8.47 6.57 -2.21
CA VAL A 103 -7.36 5.71 -1.76
C VAL A 103 -6.98 6.02 -0.32
N LEU A 104 -6.84 7.32 0.02
CA LEU A 104 -6.52 7.75 1.38
C LEU A 104 -7.59 7.34 2.39
N ARG A 105 -8.88 7.39 2.04
CA ARG A 105 -9.96 6.96 2.95
C ARG A 105 -9.84 5.47 3.27
N LEU A 106 -9.64 4.62 2.26
CA LEU A 106 -9.46 3.18 2.47
C LEU A 106 -8.19 2.88 3.27
N TRP A 107 -7.12 3.64 3.01
CA TRP A 107 -5.85 3.50 3.73
C TRP A 107 -5.94 3.95 5.19
N ASP A 108 -6.61 5.08 5.46
CA ASP A 108 -6.88 5.58 6.81
C ASP A 108 -7.75 4.58 7.59
N CYS A 109 -8.71 3.90 6.95
CA CYS A 109 -9.44 2.78 7.56
C CYS A 109 -8.52 1.62 7.96
N LEU A 110 -7.54 1.25 7.12
CA LEU A 110 -6.57 0.20 7.43
C LEU A 110 -5.63 0.60 8.58
N ILE A 111 -5.19 1.86 8.62
CA ILE A 111 -4.39 2.39 9.73
C ILE A 111 -5.21 2.39 11.01
N ALA A 112 -6.47 2.83 10.98
CA ALA A 112 -7.36 2.80 12.13
C ALA A 112 -7.56 1.37 12.65
N TYR A 113 -7.75 0.40 11.74
CA TYR A 113 -7.81 -1.02 12.10
C TYR A 113 -6.53 -1.47 12.82
N THR A 114 -5.37 -1.11 12.29
CA THR A 114 -4.07 -1.44 12.89
C THR A 114 -3.92 -0.86 14.31
N CYS A 115 -4.30 0.40 14.50
CA CYS A 115 -4.33 1.05 15.82
C CYS A 115 -5.26 0.31 16.80
N LEU A 116 -6.44 -0.11 16.33
CA LEU A 116 -7.40 -0.85 17.15
C LEU A 116 -6.84 -2.22 17.55
N VAL A 117 -6.20 -2.94 16.63
CA VAL A 117 -5.56 -4.23 16.91
C VAL A 117 -4.45 -4.07 17.95
N ILE A 118 -3.57 -3.08 17.78
CA ILE A 118 -2.50 -2.80 18.75
C ILE A 118 -3.08 -2.46 20.12
N SER A 119 -4.08 -1.57 20.18
CA SER A 119 -4.71 -1.16 21.44
C SER A 119 -5.35 -2.35 22.15
N LEU A 120 -6.11 -3.17 21.42
CA LEU A 120 -6.80 -4.33 21.97
C LEU A 120 -5.81 -5.41 22.42
N LYS A 121 -4.73 -5.66 21.67
CA LYS A 121 -3.65 -6.55 22.10
C LYS A 121 -2.99 -6.07 23.40
N ASN A 122 -2.76 -4.77 23.55
CA ASN A 122 -2.20 -4.20 24.79
C ASN A 122 -3.16 -4.39 25.97
N PHE A 123 -4.45 -4.11 25.80
CA PHE A 123 -5.46 -4.33 26.85
C PHE A 123 -5.55 -5.81 27.25
N ILE A 124 -5.56 -6.71 26.26
CA ILE A 124 -5.61 -8.15 26.46
C ILE A 124 -4.34 -8.63 27.18
N SER A 125 -3.16 -8.14 26.81
CA SER A 125 -1.89 -8.54 27.45
C SER A 125 -1.87 -8.16 28.94
N LEU A 126 -2.35 -6.97 29.30
CA LEU A 126 -2.50 -6.55 30.70
C LEU A 126 -3.51 -7.41 31.45
N GLY A 127 -4.69 -7.66 30.86
CA GLY A 127 -5.71 -8.52 31.45
C GLY A 127 -5.25 -9.98 31.64
N SER A 128 -4.42 -10.48 30.73
CA SER A 128 -3.87 -11.83 30.80
C SER A 128 -2.95 -12.04 32.01
N CYS A 129 -2.18 -11.02 32.40
CA CYS A 129 -1.36 -11.08 33.61
C CYS A 129 -2.22 -11.10 34.89
N ALA A 130 -3.37 -10.43 34.90
CA ALA A 130 -4.25 -10.36 36.06
C ALA A 130 -5.09 -11.64 36.29
N TYR A 131 -5.46 -12.35 35.22
CA TYR A 131 -6.39 -13.49 35.26
C TYR A 131 -5.80 -14.82 34.78
N LEU A 132 -4.47 -14.96 34.77
CA LEU A 132 -3.73 -16.08 34.17
C LEU A 132 -4.26 -17.46 34.60
N ASP A 133 -4.44 -17.67 35.91
CA ASP A 133 -4.88 -18.96 36.48
C ASP A 133 -6.30 -19.38 36.05
N SER A 134 -7.21 -18.41 35.95
CA SER A 134 -8.60 -18.67 35.53
C SER A 134 -8.70 -18.91 34.03
N LEU A 135 -7.89 -18.21 33.23
CA LEU A 135 -7.84 -18.33 31.78
C LEU A 135 -7.28 -19.68 31.34
N LEU A 136 -6.25 -20.19 32.02
CA LEU A 136 -5.67 -21.50 31.71
C LEU A 136 -6.64 -22.65 32.00
N LYS A 137 -7.42 -22.57 33.09
CA LYS A 137 -8.35 -23.65 33.48
C LYS A 137 -9.65 -23.69 32.68
N LYS A 138 -10.16 -22.55 32.22
CA LYS A 138 -11.52 -22.45 31.62
C LYS A 138 -11.53 -21.84 30.21
N GLY A 139 -10.43 -21.29 29.73
CA GLY A 139 -10.40 -20.37 28.61
C GLY A 139 -9.29 -20.61 27.58
N CYS A 140 -8.76 -21.84 27.45
CA CYS A 140 -7.68 -22.10 26.48
C CYS A 140 -8.08 -21.71 25.03
N TRP A 141 -9.33 -21.95 24.64
CA TRP A 141 -9.86 -21.52 23.33
C TRP A 141 -9.74 -20.00 23.12
N LEU A 142 -9.92 -19.20 24.19
CA LEU A 142 -9.84 -17.75 24.18
C LEU A 142 -8.38 -17.29 24.07
N ILE A 143 -7.48 -17.97 24.79
CA ILE A 143 -6.03 -17.73 24.72
C ILE A 143 -5.53 -17.95 23.29
N GLN A 144 -5.95 -19.03 22.64
CA GLN A 144 -5.56 -19.36 21.27
C GLN A 144 -6.19 -18.40 20.25
N ALA A 145 -7.48 -18.07 20.38
CA ALA A 145 -8.17 -17.19 19.42
C ALA A 145 -7.61 -15.75 19.39
N PHE A 146 -7.24 -15.23 20.56
CA PHE A 146 -6.74 -13.87 20.71
C PHE A 146 -5.21 -13.77 20.84
N SER A 147 -4.52 -14.92 20.87
CA SER A 147 -3.08 -15.02 21.14
C SER A 147 -2.70 -14.25 22.42
N MET A 148 -3.37 -14.57 23.52
CA MET A 148 -3.18 -13.91 24.81
C MET A 148 -1.83 -14.32 25.43
N PHE A 149 -0.99 -13.36 25.80
CA PHE A 149 0.25 -13.62 26.55
C PHE A 149 0.56 -12.46 27.52
N CYS A 150 1.11 -12.80 28.67
CA CYS A 150 1.62 -11.82 29.62
C CYS A 150 3.02 -11.37 29.17
N THR A 151 3.22 -10.05 29.08
CA THR A 151 4.47 -9.42 28.60
C THR A 151 5.45 -9.07 29.72
N ILE A 152 5.03 -9.18 30.99
CA ILE A 152 5.82 -8.78 32.16
C ILE A 152 6.80 -9.90 32.53
N LYS A 153 8.12 -9.62 32.43
CA LYS A 153 9.17 -10.56 32.85
C LYS A 153 9.19 -10.67 34.38
N GLY A 154 9.00 -11.88 34.91
CA GLY A 154 9.01 -12.17 36.36
C GLY A 154 7.66 -12.57 36.96
N TYR A 155 6.59 -12.63 36.15
CA TYR A 155 5.34 -13.25 36.57
C TYR A 155 5.46 -14.78 36.51
N ASP A 156 4.87 -15.49 37.48
CA ASP A 156 4.84 -16.96 37.50
C ASP A 156 3.96 -17.44 36.35
N VAL A 157 4.59 -17.81 35.23
CA VAL A 157 3.90 -18.42 34.09
C VAL A 157 3.91 -19.94 34.34
N PRO A 158 2.75 -20.59 34.54
CA PRO A 158 2.70 -22.03 34.73
C PRO A 158 3.34 -22.75 33.53
N LYS A 159 4.04 -23.85 33.78
CA LYS A 159 4.62 -24.67 32.72
C LYS A 159 3.52 -25.14 31.76
N PRO A 160 3.79 -25.17 30.43
CA PRO A 160 2.80 -25.62 29.45
C PRO A 160 2.33 -27.03 29.80
N SER A 161 1.03 -27.20 29.97
CA SER A 161 0.36 -28.51 30.06
C SER A 161 -0.05 -28.97 28.66
N ASP A 162 -0.12 -30.28 28.42
CA ASP A 162 -0.51 -30.86 27.13
C ASP A 162 -1.89 -30.35 26.61
N ASP A 163 -2.76 -29.86 27.49
CA ASP A 163 -4.07 -29.30 27.12
C ASP A 163 -4.05 -27.84 26.63
N CYS A 164 -2.95 -27.10 26.82
CA CYS A 164 -2.87 -25.69 26.40
C CYS A 164 -1.43 -25.19 26.20
N GLU A 165 -0.97 -25.14 24.95
CA GLU A 165 0.30 -24.50 24.59
C GLU A 165 0.14 -22.97 24.52
N LEU A 166 0.96 -22.24 25.30
CA LEU A 166 1.05 -20.79 25.16
C LEU A 166 1.88 -20.43 23.92
N PRO A 167 1.41 -19.48 23.08
CA PRO A 167 2.20 -18.98 21.97
C PRO A 167 3.39 -18.16 22.49
N VAL A 168 4.52 -18.83 22.73
CA VAL A 168 5.77 -18.20 23.13
C VAL A 168 6.34 -17.34 21.99
N GLY A 169 6.49 -16.04 22.23
CA GLY A 169 7.23 -15.15 21.33
C GLY A 169 6.79 -13.69 21.35
N GLU A 170 7.71 -12.82 21.79
CA GLU A 170 7.62 -11.34 21.73
C GLU A 170 7.49 -10.80 20.29
N ALA A 171 7.65 -11.65 19.26
CA ALA A 171 7.64 -11.24 17.85
C ALA A 171 6.32 -10.62 17.38
N GLY A 172 5.18 -10.94 18.00
CA GLY A 172 3.86 -10.47 17.54
C GLY A 172 3.71 -8.95 17.57
N ILE A 173 4.06 -8.31 18.70
CA ILE A 173 3.91 -6.85 18.87
C ILE A 173 4.91 -6.07 18.01
N VAL A 174 6.09 -6.65 17.76
CA VAL A 174 7.11 -6.06 16.90
C VAL A 174 6.62 -6.00 15.46
N TRP A 175 6.02 -7.08 14.94
CA TRP A 175 5.43 -7.09 13.60
C TRP A 175 4.28 -6.09 13.45
N ASP A 176 3.42 -5.95 14.48
CA ASP A 176 2.37 -4.92 14.46
C ASP A 176 2.96 -3.50 14.37
N ALA A 177 4.03 -3.22 15.13
CA ALA A 177 4.70 -1.92 15.13
C ALA A 177 5.43 -1.62 13.80
N VAL A 178 6.09 -2.61 13.22
CA VAL A 178 6.74 -2.51 11.90
C VAL A 178 5.67 -2.26 10.82
N CYS A 179 4.58 -3.01 10.85
CA CYS A 179 3.44 -2.82 9.93
C CYS A 179 2.86 -1.41 10.05
N PHE A 180 2.56 -0.97 11.27
CA PHE A 180 2.04 0.37 11.53
C PHE A 180 2.95 1.48 11.00
N THR A 181 4.26 1.37 11.23
CA THR A 181 5.24 2.36 10.77
C THR A 181 5.27 2.45 9.25
N VAL A 182 5.26 1.31 8.57
CA VAL A 182 5.29 1.26 7.09
C VAL A 182 3.97 1.74 6.49
N LEU A 183 2.82 1.47 7.12
CA LEU A 183 1.52 2.02 6.71
C LEU A 183 1.48 3.56 6.78
N LEU A 184 2.06 4.15 7.83
CA LEU A 184 2.18 5.61 7.97
C LEU A 184 3.13 6.20 6.93
N ALA A 185 4.27 5.54 6.66
CA ALA A 185 5.18 5.94 5.59
C ALA A 185 4.47 5.93 4.23
N GLN A 186 3.68 4.91 3.93
CA GLN A 186 2.90 4.84 2.70
C GLN A 186 1.81 5.92 2.62
N ARG A 187 1.16 6.26 3.74
CA ARG A 187 0.22 7.38 3.79
C ARG A 187 0.89 8.71 3.39
N ARG A 188 2.12 8.94 3.84
CA ARG A 188 2.91 10.12 3.44
C ARG A 188 3.27 10.10 1.96
N ILE A 189 3.57 8.93 1.41
CA ILE A 189 3.82 8.76 -0.03
C ILE A 189 2.57 9.14 -0.84
N PHE A 190 1.37 8.70 -0.44
CA PHE A 190 0.13 9.04 -1.13
C PHE A 190 -0.20 10.54 -1.11
N LEU A 191 0.21 11.25 -0.06
CA LEU A 191 0.05 12.70 0.07
C LEU A 191 1.15 13.50 -0.66
N SER A 192 2.07 12.84 -1.37
CA SER A 192 3.17 13.51 -2.05
C SER A 192 2.84 13.83 -3.52
N TYR A 193 3.39 14.94 -4.02
CA TYR A 193 3.22 15.36 -5.43
C TYR A 193 3.81 14.33 -6.40
N TYR A 194 4.87 13.61 -5.99
CA TYR A 194 5.50 12.58 -6.80
C TYR A 194 4.54 11.42 -7.11
N PHE A 195 3.71 11.03 -6.15
CA PHE A 195 2.73 9.96 -6.36
C PHE A 195 1.69 10.33 -7.43
N LEU A 196 1.29 11.59 -7.51
CA LEU A 196 0.32 12.06 -8.51
C LEU A 196 0.86 11.94 -9.95
N TYR A 197 2.17 12.13 -10.17
CA TYR A 197 2.81 11.88 -11.46
C TYR A 197 2.76 10.39 -11.84
N VAL A 198 3.04 9.50 -10.89
CA VAL A 198 2.96 8.04 -11.10
C VAL A 198 1.54 7.61 -11.44
N VAL A 199 0.53 8.13 -10.73
CA VAL A 199 -0.89 7.84 -11.04
C VAL A 199 -1.27 8.32 -12.44
N SER A 200 -0.77 9.47 -12.88
CA SER A 200 -1.02 9.99 -14.23
C SER A 200 -0.41 9.10 -15.30
N ASP A 201 0.81 8.60 -15.07
CA ASP A 201 1.50 7.65 -15.95
C ASP A 201 0.75 6.32 -16.07
N LEU A 202 0.34 5.76 -14.93
CA LEU A 202 -0.45 4.51 -14.89
C LEU A 202 -1.79 4.66 -15.63
N LYS A 203 -2.46 5.81 -15.51
CA LYS A 203 -3.67 6.13 -16.27
C LYS A 203 -3.40 6.18 -17.78
N ALA A 204 -2.31 6.85 -18.19
CA ALA A 204 -1.90 6.91 -19.59
C ALA A 204 -1.59 5.52 -20.15
N GLY A 205 -0.90 4.68 -19.37
CA GLY A 205 -0.60 3.28 -19.69
C GLY A 205 -1.85 2.45 -19.95
N LYS A 206 -2.89 2.53 -19.09
CA LYS A 206 -4.15 1.80 -19.31
C LYS A 206 -4.90 2.27 -20.57
N ILE A 207 -4.93 3.58 -20.83
CA ILE A 207 -5.53 4.12 -22.05
C ILE A 207 -4.78 3.59 -23.28
N LEU A 208 -3.44 3.59 -23.24
CA LEU A 208 -2.63 3.09 -24.34
C LEU A 208 -2.87 1.60 -24.59
N ALA A 209 -2.94 0.78 -23.52
CA ALA A 209 -3.28 -0.64 -23.63
C ALA A 209 -4.62 -0.87 -24.36
N SER A 210 -5.66 -0.12 -23.97
CA SER A 210 -6.98 -0.21 -24.63
C SER A 210 -6.96 0.21 -26.10
N ARG A 211 -6.11 1.19 -26.47
CA ARG A 211 -5.94 1.62 -27.86
C ARG A 211 -5.16 0.59 -28.67
N MET A 212 -4.11 0.02 -28.10
CA MET A 212 -3.31 -1.04 -28.74
C MET A 212 -4.17 -2.26 -29.03
N GLU A 213 -5.06 -2.66 -28.13
CA GLU A 213 -6.01 -3.74 -28.36
C GLU A 213 -6.94 -3.46 -29.55
N LYS A 214 -7.52 -2.25 -29.62
CA LYS A 214 -8.35 -1.82 -30.76
C LYS A 214 -7.58 -1.85 -32.08
N ILE A 215 -6.31 -1.44 -32.09
CA ILE A 215 -5.46 -1.47 -33.29
C ILE A 215 -5.18 -2.93 -33.71
N LYS A 216 -4.86 -3.82 -32.76
CA LYS A 216 -4.65 -5.25 -33.03
C LYS A 216 -5.90 -5.91 -33.62
N LEU A 217 -7.09 -5.58 -33.11
CA LEU A 217 -8.36 -6.07 -33.65
C LEU A 217 -8.59 -5.57 -35.08
N LYS A 218 -8.32 -4.28 -35.35
CA LYS A 218 -8.42 -3.71 -36.71
C LYS A 218 -7.42 -4.32 -37.69
N GLN A 219 -6.22 -4.70 -37.24
CA GLN A 219 -5.23 -5.40 -38.06
C GLN A 219 -5.68 -6.84 -38.37
N LYS A 220 -6.22 -7.57 -37.38
CA LYS A 220 -6.78 -8.91 -37.60
C LYS A 220 -8.01 -8.92 -38.51
N SER A 221 -8.81 -7.86 -38.51
CA SER A 221 -10.02 -7.75 -39.35
C SER A 221 -9.74 -7.22 -40.76
N LYS A 222 -8.51 -6.78 -41.08
CA LYS A 222 -8.17 -6.32 -42.42
C LYS A 222 -7.75 -7.55 -43.24
N PRO A 223 -8.52 -7.99 -44.25
CA PRO A 223 -8.06 -9.06 -45.13
C PRO A 223 -6.76 -8.62 -45.81
N GLU A 224 -5.80 -9.53 -45.87
CA GLU A 224 -4.55 -9.38 -46.62
C GLU A 224 -4.92 -9.01 -48.05
N GLN A 225 -4.73 -7.75 -48.45
CA GLN A 225 -4.95 -7.35 -49.83
C GLN A 225 -3.86 -8.04 -50.67
N PRO A 226 -4.24 -8.85 -51.68
CA PRO A 226 -3.25 -9.51 -52.52
C PRO A 226 -2.43 -8.45 -53.24
N ALA A 227 -1.13 -8.72 -53.38
CA ALA A 227 -0.18 -7.91 -54.14
C ALA A 227 -0.80 -7.47 -55.46
N ILE A 228 -0.86 -6.16 -55.68
CA ILE A 228 -1.34 -5.56 -56.92
C ILE A 228 -0.41 -6.04 -58.04
N ALA A 229 -0.89 -6.96 -58.87
CA ALA A 229 -0.24 -7.32 -60.11
C ALA A 229 -0.22 -6.07 -61.01
N LEU A 230 0.98 -5.61 -61.33
CA LEU A 230 1.24 -4.53 -62.27
C LEU A 230 0.83 -5.02 -63.67
N ASP A 231 -0.37 -4.67 -64.12
CA ASP A 231 -0.79 -4.93 -65.51
C ASP A 231 -0.22 -3.80 -66.39
N THR A 232 1.01 -3.96 -66.87
CA THR A 232 1.59 -3.12 -67.92
C THR A 232 0.88 -3.41 -69.25
N LYS A 233 -0.20 -2.68 -69.53
CA LYS A 233 -0.69 -2.50 -70.90
C LYS A 233 -0.32 -1.11 -71.42
N VAL A 234 0.75 -1.09 -72.22
CA VAL A 234 1.18 0.06 -73.03
C VAL A 234 0.20 0.23 -74.20
N PRO A 235 -0.30 1.44 -74.50
CA PRO A 235 -1.20 1.67 -75.62
C PRO A 235 -0.44 1.81 -76.95
N GLY A 236 -0.86 1.03 -77.96
CA GLY A 236 -0.77 1.37 -79.38
C GLY A 236 0.62 1.44 -80.05
N GLN A 237 0.94 0.43 -80.88
CA GLN A 237 1.75 0.64 -82.09
C GLN A 237 1.18 -0.18 -83.26
N LYS A 238 0.72 0.58 -84.28
CA LYS A 238 0.30 0.28 -85.66
C LYS A 238 -0.85 -0.69 -85.91
#